data_AF-A0A1H6XUU5-F1
#
_entry.id   AF-A0A1H6XUU5-F1
#
_cell.length_a   1.000
_cell.length_b   1.000
_cell.length_c   1.000
_cell.angle_alpha   90.00
_cell.angle_beta   90.00
_cell.angle_gamma   90.00
#
_symmetry.space_group_name_H-M   'P 1'
#
loop_
_entity.id
_entity.type
_entity.pdbx_description
1 polymer ?
#
loop_
_entity_poly.entity_id
_entity_poly.type
_entity_poly.pdbx_seq_one_letter_code
_entity_poly.pdbx_strand_id
1 'polypeptide(L)'
;MSHRLLTIVALLIANAVGLLLAALLLDGFSIQALSLLIVVVIFTVVQVIADPLVTRLSERNLPALRGGVALAVVFVGLIVTNLLVAGFTVGGIANLLAATLLVWLGALIAGVLLPVYVFKTLRADKTK
;
A
#
# COMPACT_ATOMS: atom_id res chain seq x y z
N MET A 1 -0.10 -16.01 17.82
CA MET A 1 0.50 -15.13 16.80
C MET A 1 0.34 -13.70 17.29
N SER A 2 1.43 -12.96 17.45
CA SER A 2 1.37 -11.58 17.96
C SER A 2 0.53 -10.73 17.00
N HIS A 3 -0.40 -9.93 17.52
CA HIS A 3 -1.33 -9.11 16.73
C HIS A 3 -0.63 -8.31 15.62
N ARG A 4 0.59 -7.83 15.89
CA ARG A 4 1.45 -7.10 14.94
C ARG A 4 1.79 -7.90 13.68
N LEU A 5 2.02 -9.21 13.80
CA LEU A 5 2.36 -10.05 12.66
C LEU A 5 1.17 -10.18 11.69
N LEU A 6 -0.05 -10.27 12.23
CA LEU A 6 -1.28 -10.32 11.43
C LEU A 6 -1.50 -9.01 10.67
N THR A 7 -1.24 -7.87 11.32
CA THR A 7 -1.34 -6.55 10.66
C THR A 7 -0.34 -6.41 9.51
N ILE A 8 0.91 -6.85 9.70
CA ILE A 8 1.93 -6.83 8.64
C ILE A 8 1.52 -7.72 7.47
N VAL A 9 1.05 -8.94 7.75
CA VAL A 9 0.57 -9.86 6.69
C VAL A 9 -0.62 -9.27 5.94
N ALA A 10 -1.59 -8.70 6.65
CA ALA A 10 -2.74 -8.05 6.03
C ALA A 10 -2.31 -6.87 5.15
N LEU A 11 -1.35 -6.05 5.60
CA LEU A 11 -0.81 -4.94 4.82
C LEU A 11 -0.07 -5.43 3.57
N LEU A 12 0.71 -6.51 3.68
CA LEU A 12 1.41 -7.11 2.55
C LEU A 12 0.42 -7.59 1.47
N ILE A 13 -0.67 -8.25 1.90
CA ILE A 13 -1.75 -8.70 1.00
C ILE A 13 -2.45 -7.49 0.36
N ALA A 14 -2.79 -6.48 1.15
CA ALA A 14 -3.44 -5.26 0.68
C ALA A 14 -2.61 -4.55 -0.41
N ASN A 15 -1.31 -4.43 -0.18
CA ASN A 15 -0.38 -3.84 -1.15
C ASN A 15 -0.20 -4.71 -2.39
N ALA A 16 -0.13 -6.03 -2.25
CA ALA A 16 -0.08 -6.95 -3.38
C ALA A 16 -1.31 -6.79 -4.29
N VAL A 17 -2.49 -6.72 -3.70
CA VAL A 17 -3.74 -6.50 -4.43
C VAL A 17 -3.70 -5.15 -5.15
N GLY A 18 -3.33 -4.06 -4.46
CA GLY A 18 -3.25 -2.73 -5.08
C GLY A 18 -2.28 -2.68 -6.27
N LEU A 19 -1.09 -3.26 -6.11
CA LEU A 19 -0.06 -3.30 -7.16
C LEU A 19 -0.49 -4.16 -8.36
N LEU A 20 -1.13 -5.30 -8.11
CA LEU A 20 -1.66 -6.15 -9.17
C LEU A 20 -2.80 -5.48 -9.92
N LEU A 21 -3.69 -4.77 -9.23
CA LEU A 21 -4.75 -3.99 -9.88
C LEU A 21 -4.15 -2.91 -10.79
N ALA A 22 -3.11 -2.21 -10.36
CA ALA A 22 -2.42 -1.25 -11.21
C ALA A 22 -1.79 -1.91 -12.45
N ALA A 23 -1.14 -3.06 -12.28
CA ALA A 23 -0.54 -3.82 -13.39
C ALA A 23 -1.56 -4.40 -14.38
N LEU A 24 -2.79 -4.67 -13.94
CA LEU A 24 -3.86 -5.17 -14.81
C LEU A 24 -4.61 -4.05 -15.54
N LEU A 25 -4.69 -2.86 -14.94
CA LEU A 25 -5.53 -1.76 -15.43
C LEU A 25 -4.77 -0.67 -16.19
N LEU A 26 -3.44 -0.59 -16.03
CA LEU A 26 -2.63 0.48 -16.61
C LEU A 26 -1.62 -0.05 -17.63
N ASP A 27 -1.78 0.39 -18.88
CA ASP A 27 -0.82 0.09 -19.94
C ASP A 27 0.56 0.70 -19.62
N GLY A 28 1.59 -0.12 -19.65
CA GLY A 28 2.97 0.30 -19.35
C GLY A 28 3.36 0.24 -17.87
N PHE A 29 2.41 0.03 -16.96
CA PHE A 29 2.73 -0.38 -15.58
C PHE A 29 2.90 -1.90 -15.56
N SER A 30 4.11 -2.38 -15.30
CA SER A 30 4.35 -3.84 -15.30
C SER A 30 5.29 -4.28 -14.19
N ILE A 31 5.00 -5.48 -13.69
CA ILE A 31 5.78 -6.17 -12.67
C ILE A 31 6.09 -7.56 -13.22
N GLN A 32 7.36 -7.89 -13.38
CA GLN A 32 7.78 -9.24 -13.75
C GLN A 32 7.38 -10.23 -12.66
N ALA A 33 6.94 -11.43 -13.05
CA ALA A 33 6.42 -12.43 -12.12
C ALA A 33 7.42 -12.77 -10.99
N LEU A 34 8.71 -12.90 -11.31
CA LEU A 34 9.77 -13.17 -10.35
C LEU A 34 10.04 -11.98 -9.40
N SER A 35 9.80 -10.75 -9.87
CA SER A 35 9.99 -9.52 -9.09
C SER A 35 8.80 -9.19 -8.21
N LEU A 36 7.62 -9.76 -8.46
CA LEU A 36 6.37 -9.40 -7.75
C LEU A 36 6.52 -9.43 -6.23
N LEU A 37 7.07 -10.52 -5.68
CA LEU A 37 7.25 -10.65 -4.23
C LEU A 37 8.17 -9.54 -3.69
N ILE A 38 9.27 -9.26 -4.38
CA ILE A 38 10.26 -8.26 -3.98
C ILE A 38 9.66 -6.85 -4.05
N VAL A 39 8.92 -6.53 -5.12
CA VAL A 39 8.20 -5.25 -5.27
C VAL A 39 7.24 -5.05 -4.11
N VAL A 40 6.39 -6.04 -3.83
CA VAL A 40 5.41 -5.97 -2.74
C VAL A 40 6.09 -5.76 -1.39
N VAL A 41 7.18 -6.49 -1.11
CA VAL A 41 7.92 -6.36 0.15
C VAL A 41 8.56 -4.98 0.28
N ILE A 42 9.32 -4.52 -0.71
CA ILE A 42 9.99 -3.21 -0.65
C ILE A 42 8.98 -2.08 -0.53
N PHE A 43 7.91 -2.11 -1.34
CA PHE A 43 6.85 -1.11 -1.28
C PHE A 43 6.18 -1.08 0.09
N THR A 44 5.89 -2.25 0.67
CA THR A 44 5.31 -2.36 2.01
C THR A 44 6.26 -1.83 3.09
N VAL A 45 7.55 -2.11 2.99
CA VAL A 45 8.57 -1.57 3.92
C VAL A 45 8.61 -0.05 3.87
N VAL A 46 8.57 0.55 2.68
CA VAL A 46 8.52 2.01 2.53
C VAL A 46 7.28 2.59 3.21
N GLN A 47 6.11 1.98 3.01
CA GLN A 47 4.88 2.42 3.69
C GLN A 47 4.99 2.31 5.21
N VAL A 48 5.50 1.21 5.74
CA VAL A 48 5.65 1.02 7.20
C VAL A 48 6.59 2.06 7.80
N ILE A 49 7.69 2.38 7.11
CA ILE A 49 8.62 3.43 7.55
C ILE A 49 7.95 4.81 7.50
N ALA A 50 7.08 5.05 6.53
CA ALA A 50 6.38 6.31 6.36
C ALA A 50 5.12 6.46 7.25
N ASP A 51 4.60 5.38 7.83
CA ASP A 51 3.36 5.40 8.64
C ASP A 51 3.41 6.36 9.84
N PRO A 52 4.53 6.50 10.59
CA PRO A 52 4.64 7.52 11.64
C PRO A 52 4.51 8.95 11.12
N LEU A 53 5.00 9.21 9.90
CA LEU A 53 4.85 10.52 9.25
C LEU A 53 3.37 10.76 8.91
N VAL A 54 2.70 9.77 8.29
CA VAL A 54 1.27 9.85 7.98
C VAL A 54 0.47 10.18 9.24
N THR A 55 0.74 9.46 10.32
CA THR A 55 0.01 9.60 11.59
C THR A 55 0.24 10.98 12.20
N ARG A 56 1.50 11.40 12.37
CA ARG A 56 1.84 12.71 12.97
C ARG A 56 1.30 13.90 12.18
N LEU A 57 1.36 13.83 10.85
CA LEU A 57 0.91 14.93 9.99
C LEU A 57 -0.62 15.05 9.99
N SER A 58 -1.32 13.91 10.07
CA SER A 58 -2.78 13.87 10.11
C SER A 58 -3.36 14.36 11.44
N GLU A 59 -2.72 14.02 12.56
CA GLU A 59 -3.17 14.43 13.90
C GLU A 59 -2.95 15.92 14.16
N ARG A 60 -1.89 16.52 13.58
CA ARG A 60 -1.59 17.95 13.76
C ARG A 60 -2.38 18.88 12.84
N ASN A 61 -2.65 18.47 11.61
CA ASN A 61 -3.10 19.40 10.57
C ASN A 61 -4.57 19.28 10.19
N LEU A 62 -5.23 18.12 10.39
CA LEU A 62 -6.68 17.82 10.27
C LEU A 62 -6.85 16.32 9.93
N PRO A 63 -7.74 15.56 10.61
CA PRO A 63 -7.99 14.14 10.30
C PRO A 63 -8.37 13.86 8.83
N ALA A 64 -9.00 14.83 8.17
CA ALA A 64 -9.40 14.76 6.76
C ALA A 64 -8.20 14.65 5.80
N LEU A 65 -7.00 15.10 6.21
CA LEU A 65 -5.80 15.05 5.37
C LEU A 65 -5.13 13.67 5.35
N ARG A 66 -5.55 12.74 6.22
CA ARG A 66 -4.93 11.41 6.33
C ARG A 66 -4.90 10.65 5.01
N GLY A 67 -5.98 10.73 4.22
CA GLY A 67 -6.05 10.14 2.89
C GLY A 67 -5.04 10.76 1.92
N GLY A 68 -4.94 12.09 1.89
CA GLY A 68 -4.01 12.81 1.03
C GLY A 68 -2.53 12.54 1.36
N VAL A 69 -2.19 12.49 2.66
CA VAL A 69 -0.82 12.13 3.08
C VAL A 69 -0.50 10.68 2.75
N ALA A 70 -1.46 9.76 2.91
CA ALA A 70 -1.28 8.37 2.50
C ALA A 70 -1.07 8.23 0.98
N LEU A 71 -1.79 9.00 0.16
CA LEU A 71 -1.55 9.05 -1.29
C LEU A 71 -0.12 9.53 -1.62
N ALA A 72 0.38 10.56 -0.95
CA ALA A 72 1.76 11.01 -1.13
C ALA A 72 2.78 9.92 -0.76
N VAL A 73 2.52 9.16 0.31
CA VAL A 73 3.36 8.02 0.70
C VAL A 73 3.34 6.91 -0.35
N VAL A 74 2.17 6.58 -0.90
CA VAL A 74 2.06 5.60 -1.99
C VAL A 74 2.83 6.08 -3.22
N PHE A 75 2.68 7.35 -3.60
CA PHE A 75 3.38 7.95 -4.74
C PHE A 75 4.90 7.83 -4.60
N VAL A 76 5.44 8.25 -3.45
CA VAL A 76 6.88 8.13 -3.15
C VAL A 76 7.30 6.67 -3.08
N GLY A 77 6.48 5.80 -2.48
CA GLY A 77 6.73 4.38 -2.40
C GLY A 77 6.85 3.70 -3.76
N LEU A 78 6.00 4.06 -4.72
CA LEU A 78 6.09 3.56 -6.09
C LEU A 78 7.37 4.03 -6.79
N ILE A 79 7.74 5.31 -6.64
CA ILE A 79 9.00 5.84 -7.19
C ILE A 79 10.19 5.06 -6.61
N VAL A 80 10.28 4.98 -5.28
CA VAL A 80 11.40 4.32 -4.60
C VAL A 80 11.48 2.85 -5.02
N THR A 81 10.36 2.14 -5.06
CA THR A 81 10.34 0.73 -5.44
C THR A 81 10.76 0.54 -6.91
N ASN A 82 10.30 1.41 -7.81
CA ASN A 82 10.69 1.39 -9.23
C ASN A 82 12.18 1.63 -9.43
N LEU A 83 12.81 2.44 -8.57
CA LEU A 83 14.26 2.67 -8.62
C LEU A 83 15.08 1.51 -8.04
N LEU A 84 14.52 0.77 -7.06
CA LEU A 84 15.25 -0.27 -6.34
C LEU A 84 15.08 -1.67 -6.92
N VAL A 85 13.98 -1.96 -7.62
CA VAL A 85 13.63 -3.31 -8.06
C VAL A 85 13.69 -3.45 -9.57
N ALA A 86 14.67 -4.23 -10.05
CA ALA A 86 14.70 -4.66 -11.44
C ALA A 86 13.45 -5.49 -11.77
N GLY A 87 12.85 -5.23 -12.94
CA GLY A 87 11.62 -5.88 -13.36
C GLY A 87 10.33 -5.25 -12.82
N PHE A 88 10.41 -4.07 -12.20
CA PHE A 88 9.27 -3.20 -11.97
C PHE A 88 9.40 -1.94 -12.83
N THR A 89 8.36 -1.61 -13.59
CA THR A 89 8.25 -0.35 -14.32
C THR A 89 6.88 0.27 -14.11
N VAL A 90 6.87 1.56 -13.81
CA VAL A 90 5.62 2.32 -13.67
C VAL A 90 5.09 2.78 -15.03
N GLY A 91 5.94 3.03 -16.03
CA GLY A 91 5.50 3.48 -17.36
C GLY A 91 5.22 4.99 -17.49
N GLY A 92 5.86 5.82 -16.64
CA GLY A 92 5.81 7.29 -16.74
C GLY A 92 4.89 7.97 -15.72
N ILE A 93 4.75 9.30 -15.84
CA ILE A 93 4.08 10.14 -14.83
C ILE A 93 2.58 9.88 -14.75
N ALA A 94 1.91 9.70 -15.90
CA ALA A 94 0.48 9.42 -15.93
C ALA A 94 0.14 8.12 -15.18
N ASN A 95 0.89 7.05 -15.46
CA ASN A 95 0.76 5.80 -14.73
C ASN A 95 1.15 5.92 -13.28
N LEU A 96 2.15 6.74 -12.93
CA LEU A 96 2.52 6.94 -11.54
C LEU A 96 1.36 7.53 -10.73
N LEU A 97 0.67 8.54 -11.26
CA LEU A 97 -0.50 9.15 -10.62
C LEU A 97 -1.67 8.17 -10.57
N ALA A 98 -1.98 7.48 -11.66
CA ALA A 98 -3.07 6.51 -11.72
C ALA A 98 -2.81 5.30 -10.80
N ALA A 99 -1.59 4.75 -10.81
CA ALA A 99 -1.18 3.65 -9.95
C ALA A 99 -1.20 4.08 -8.49
N THR A 100 -0.81 5.32 -8.17
CA THR A 100 -0.93 5.85 -6.81
C THR A 100 -2.37 5.75 -6.31
N LEU A 101 -3.32 6.21 -7.13
CA LEU A 101 -4.73 6.17 -6.77
C LEU A 101 -5.26 4.72 -6.68
N LEU A 102 -4.94 3.87 -7.65
CA LEU A 102 -5.39 2.48 -7.70
C LEU A 102 -4.82 1.64 -6.54
N VAL A 103 -3.52 1.76 -6.26
CA VAL A 103 -2.86 1.04 -5.17
C VAL A 103 -3.40 1.50 -3.82
N TRP A 104 -3.59 2.81 -3.63
CA TRP A 104 -4.18 3.35 -2.42
C TRP A 104 -5.62 2.88 -2.21
N LEU A 105 -6.46 2.89 -3.26
CA LEU A 105 -7.83 2.36 -3.20
C LEU A 105 -7.85 0.86 -2.90
N GLY A 106 -7.00 0.08 -3.58
CA GLY A 106 -6.88 -1.35 -3.33
C GLY A 106 -6.47 -1.66 -1.90
N ALA A 107 -5.49 -0.92 -1.37
CA ALA A 107 -5.05 -1.06 0.01
C ALA A 107 -6.13 -0.63 1.02
N LEU A 108 -6.87 0.45 0.74
CA LEU A 108 -7.98 0.91 1.58
C LEU A 108 -9.10 -0.14 1.64
N ILE A 109 -9.50 -0.68 0.48
CA ILE A 109 -10.53 -1.72 0.38
C ILE A 109 -10.06 -2.98 1.11
N ALA A 110 -8.84 -3.46 0.85
CA ALA A 110 -8.29 -4.63 1.53
C ALA A 110 -8.17 -4.42 3.04
N GLY A 111 -7.78 -3.23 3.50
CA GLY A 111 -7.71 -2.87 4.91
C GLY A 111 -9.08 -2.90 5.60
N VAL A 112 -10.17 -2.69 4.88
CA VAL A 112 -11.54 -2.83 5.39
C VAL A 112 -12.03 -4.28 5.31
N LEU A 113 -11.82 -4.95 4.17
CA LEU A 113 -12.36 -6.29 3.92
C LEU A 113 -11.60 -7.39 4.66
N LEU A 114 -10.26 -7.30 4.77
CA LEU A 114 -9.44 -8.33 5.42
C LEU A 114 -9.82 -8.55 6.88
N PRO A 115 -9.97 -7.53 7.75
CA PRO A 115 -10.42 -7.73 9.12
C PRO A 115 -11.83 -8.29 9.21
N VAL A 116 -12.70 -7.98 8.25
CA VAL A 116 -14.12 -8.40 8.26
C VAL A 116 -14.25 -9.88 7.90
N TYR A 117 -13.59 -10.31 6.82
CA TYR A 117 -13.81 -11.62 6.21
C TYR A 117 -12.70 -12.63 6.51
N VAL A 118 -11.45 -12.20 6.62
CA VAL A 118 -10.28 -13.09 6.70
C VAL A 118 -9.72 -13.16 8.12
N PHE A 119 -9.38 -12.01 8.70
CA PHE A 119 -8.72 -11.89 10.00
C PHE A 119 -9.65 -11.26 11.05
N LYS A 120 -10.73 -11.96 11.39
CA LYS A 120 -11.75 -11.47 12.36
C LYS A 120 -11.16 -11.04 13.71
N THR A 121 -10.02 -11.60 14.11
CA THR A 121 -9.28 -11.24 15.33
C THR A 121 -8.69 -9.82 15.31
N LEU A 122 -8.54 -9.21 14.13
CA LEU A 122 -8.13 -7.80 14.01
C LEU A 122 -9.25 -6.82 14.41
N ARG A 123 -10.52 -7.26 14.52
CA ARG A 123 -11.65 -6.42 14.95
C ARG A 123 -11.78 -6.29 16.47
N ALA A 124 -11.23 -7.23 17.24
CA ALA A 124 -11.53 -7.40 18.66
C ALA A 124 -10.98 -6.29 19.60
N ASP A 125 -10.16 -5.36 19.09
CA ASP A 125 -9.49 -4.33 19.89
C ASP A 125 -10.12 -2.93 19.77
N LYS A 126 -11.30 -2.80 19.13
CA LYS A 126 -12.07 -1.54 19.08
C LYS A 126 -13.17 -1.42 20.14
N THR A 127 -13.26 -2.36 21.08
CA THR A 127 -14.31 -2.41 22.12
C THR A 127 -13.76 -2.43 23.55
N LYS A 128 -12.67 -1.70 23.81
CA LYS A 128 -12.28 -1.33 25.17
C LYS A 128 -11.98 0.16 25.26
#